data_AF-A0A520XMJ1-F1
#
_entry.id   AF-A0A520XMJ1-F1
#
_cell.length_a   1.000
_cell.length_b   1.000
_cell.length_c   1.000
_cell.angle_alpha   90.00
_cell.angle_beta   90.00
_cell.angle_gamma   90.00
#
_symmetry.space_group_name_H-M   'P 1'
#
loop_
_entity.id
_entity.type
_entity.pdbx_description
1 polymer ?
#
loop_
_entity_poly.entity_id
_entity_poly.type
_entity_poly.pdbx_seq_one_letter_code
_entity_poly.pdbx_strand_id
1 'polypeptide(L)'
;MAHVSTDGHMTKIDGLVTEDRALATLLGASDEAEWPAVVERALTVGSHGLVTMGLDVGLDTVRDEVRREVEQATGQAEARVAEMLRAAELAYSEQLDPEIRSSLLSKSLREFQTWQESFFNRMDVDQVGSFGGRLVARLESLVGTGGTLEAQLATALDPAADGSALGALRQEMIGEIRELRDAVFAERGRRAEAEKGTQKGFLFEDAIEDRARAWAAGVGGCQVERTSTEGGSLGREALV
;
A
#
# COMPACT_ATOMS: atom_id res chain seq x y z
N MET A 1 -45.39 54.06 -8.89
CA MET A 1 -45.20 53.03 -7.85
C MET A 1 -46.36 52.04 -7.99
N ALA A 2 -46.06 50.75 -8.12
CA ALA A 2 -47.10 49.73 -8.19
C ALA A 2 -47.80 49.60 -6.82
N HIS A 3 -49.11 49.47 -6.81
CA HIS A 3 -49.89 49.22 -5.60
C HIS A 3 -50.10 47.72 -5.45
N VAL A 4 -49.66 47.15 -4.34
CA VAL A 4 -49.80 45.72 -4.05
C VAL A 4 -50.82 45.54 -2.92
N SER A 5 -51.80 44.67 -3.14
CA SER A 5 -52.76 44.27 -2.11
C SER A 5 -52.90 42.74 -2.08
N THR A 6 -53.16 42.18 -0.90
CA THR A 6 -53.37 40.75 -0.72
C THR A 6 -54.54 40.48 0.22
N ASP A 7 -55.30 39.43 -0.07
CA ASP A 7 -56.44 38.97 0.74
C ASP A 7 -56.22 37.55 1.32
N GLY A 8 -54.97 37.10 1.37
CA GLY A 8 -54.58 35.77 1.89
C GLY A 8 -54.58 34.66 0.85
N HIS A 9 -55.34 34.79 -0.23
CA HIS A 9 -55.35 33.81 -1.34
C HIS A 9 -55.11 34.43 -2.71
N MET A 10 -55.27 35.75 -2.82
CA MET A 10 -55.03 36.52 -4.03
C MET A 10 -54.00 37.60 -3.74
N THR A 11 -53.13 37.84 -4.73
CA THR A 11 -52.23 39.00 -4.73
C THR A 11 -52.54 39.81 -5.98
N LYS A 12 -52.89 41.09 -5.78
CA LYS A 12 -53.16 42.03 -6.86
C LYS A 12 -52.04 43.06 -6.92
N ILE A 13 -51.47 43.23 -8.10
CA ILE A 13 -50.39 44.18 -8.38
C ILE A 13 -50.88 45.15 -9.45
N ASP A 14 -51.29 46.34 -9.04
CA ASP A 14 -51.77 47.39 -9.94
C ASP A 14 -50.60 48.27 -10.40
N GLY A 15 -50.47 48.46 -11.72
CA GLY A 15 -49.48 49.37 -12.30
C GLY A 15 -48.04 48.83 -12.28
N LEU A 16 -47.85 47.51 -12.34
CA LEU A 16 -46.53 46.90 -12.49
C LEU A 16 -45.93 47.25 -13.84
N VAL A 17 -44.78 47.91 -13.82
CA VAL A 17 -43.93 48.12 -15.00
C VAL A 17 -42.58 47.49 -14.70
N THR A 18 -42.13 46.60 -15.57
CA THR A 18 -40.84 45.92 -15.45
C THR A 18 -40.03 46.10 -16.73
N GLU A 19 -38.73 46.30 -16.59
CA GLU A 19 -37.79 46.32 -17.69
C GLU A 19 -37.18 44.92 -17.86
N ASP A 20 -37.97 44.00 -18.42
CA ASP A 20 -37.52 42.62 -18.68
C ASP A 20 -37.56 42.32 -20.19
N ARG A 21 -36.37 42.26 -20.79
CA ARG A 21 -36.19 41.97 -22.21
C ARG A 21 -36.68 40.57 -22.59
N ALA A 22 -36.54 39.59 -21.70
CA ALA A 22 -36.97 38.22 -21.96
C ALA A 22 -38.50 38.12 -21.93
N LEU A 23 -39.15 38.76 -20.96
CA LEU A 23 -40.61 38.83 -20.90
C LEU A 23 -41.19 39.62 -22.09
N ALA A 24 -40.59 40.75 -22.47
CA ALA A 24 -41.00 41.51 -23.63
C ALA A 24 -40.88 40.71 -24.94
N THR A 25 -39.81 39.90 -25.07
CA THR A 25 -39.63 39.01 -26.23
C THR A 25 -40.67 37.89 -26.24
N LEU A 26 -40.99 37.32 -25.07
CA LEU A 26 -41.99 36.26 -24.93
C LEU A 26 -43.40 36.77 -25.29
N LEU A 27 -43.78 37.96 -24.82
CA LEU A 27 -45.08 38.57 -25.15
C LEU A 27 -45.17 38.99 -26.62
N GLY A 28 -44.06 39.49 -27.20
CA GLY A 28 -44.02 39.86 -28.61
C GLY A 28 -44.17 38.68 -29.59
N ALA A 29 -44.06 37.44 -29.10
CA ALA A 29 -44.27 36.22 -29.88
C ALA A 29 -45.71 35.67 -29.79
N SER A 30 -46.57 36.28 -28.98
CA SER A 30 -47.96 35.85 -28.72
C SER A 30 -48.95 36.96 -29.05
N ASP A 31 -50.20 36.57 -29.33
CA ASP A 31 -51.28 37.52 -29.56
C ASP A 31 -51.61 38.33 -28.30
N GLU A 32 -51.99 39.60 -28.47
CA GLU A 32 -52.28 40.52 -27.35
C GLU A 32 -53.40 40.01 -26.43
N ALA A 33 -54.33 39.24 -26.98
CA ALA A 33 -55.39 38.57 -26.21
C ALA A 33 -54.86 37.51 -25.23
N GLU A 34 -53.67 36.95 -25.46
CA GLU A 34 -53.06 35.90 -24.65
C GLU A 34 -52.08 36.42 -23.60
N TRP A 35 -51.66 37.70 -23.69
CA TRP A 35 -50.68 38.29 -22.79
C TRP A 35 -51.02 38.16 -21.30
N PRO A 36 -52.28 38.34 -20.84
CA PRO A 36 -52.61 38.18 -19.43
C PRO A 36 -52.28 36.78 -18.89
N ALA A 37 -52.58 35.74 -19.68
CA ALA A 37 -52.35 34.35 -19.29
C ALA A 37 -50.86 34.00 -19.26
N VAL A 38 -50.06 34.58 -20.17
CA VAL A 38 -48.60 34.40 -20.20
C VAL A 38 -47.95 35.05 -18.98
N VAL A 39 -48.36 36.29 -18.64
CA VAL A 39 -47.84 37.01 -17.47
C VAL A 39 -48.22 36.31 -16.17
N GLU A 40 -49.46 35.87 -16.03
CA GLU A 40 -49.93 35.12 -14.86
C GLU A 40 -49.11 33.84 -14.67
N ARG A 41 -48.85 33.09 -15.75
CA ARG A 41 -48.03 31.89 -15.71
C ARG A 41 -46.59 32.19 -15.33
N ALA A 42 -45.99 33.23 -15.90
CA ALA A 42 -44.62 33.64 -15.57
C ALA A 42 -44.48 34.04 -14.10
N LEU A 43 -45.43 34.80 -13.56
CA LEU A 43 -45.45 35.19 -12.15
C LEU A 43 -45.71 33.98 -11.23
N THR A 44 -46.59 33.06 -11.62
CA THR A 44 -46.87 31.85 -10.85
C THR A 44 -45.64 30.94 -10.79
N VAL A 45 -45.01 30.67 -11.94
CA VAL A 45 -43.80 29.83 -12.00
C VAL A 45 -42.63 30.53 -11.30
N GLY A 46 -42.46 31.84 -11.50
CA GLY A 46 -41.42 32.62 -10.84
C GLY A 46 -41.57 32.67 -9.32
N SER A 47 -42.79 32.93 -8.82
CA SER A 47 -43.07 32.94 -7.38
C SER A 47 -42.91 31.56 -6.76
N HIS A 48 -43.39 30.50 -7.41
CA HIS A 48 -43.17 29.13 -6.95
C HIS A 48 -41.68 28.77 -6.98
N GLY A 49 -40.96 29.19 -8.02
CA GLY A 49 -39.50 29.04 -8.11
C GLY A 49 -38.78 29.73 -6.96
N LEU A 50 -39.15 30.97 -6.62
CA LEU A 50 -38.56 31.71 -5.50
C LEU A 50 -38.88 31.09 -4.13
N VAL A 51 -40.09 30.55 -3.96
CA VAL A 51 -40.48 29.81 -2.75
C VAL A 51 -39.70 28.49 -2.64
N THR A 52 -39.58 27.75 -3.74
CA THR A 52 -38.85 26.46 -3.79
C THR A 52 -37.33 26.66 -3.69
N MET A 53 -36.79 27.76 -4.20
CA MET A 53 -35.38 28.15 -4.04
C MET A 53 -35.08 28.73 -2.65
N GLY A 54 -36.07 28.76 -1.75
CA GLY A 54 -35.83 28.91 -0.32
C GLY A 54 -35.13 30.21 0.05
N LEU A 55 -35.60 31.34 -0.48
CA LEU A 55 -35.29 32.61 0.17
C LEU A 55 -36.00 32.60 1.54
N ASP A 56 -35.19 32.26 2.55
CA ASP A 56 -35.39 32.35 4.01
C ASP A 56 -35.80 31.10 4.83
N VAL A 57 -35.69 29.88 4.28
CA VAL A 57 -35.76 28.66 5.12
C VAL A 57 -34.50 27.82 4.97
N GLY A 58 -33.53 28.08 5.85
CA GLY A 58 -32.72 27.00 6.43
C GLY A 58 -31.24 26.90 6.06
N LEU A 59 -30.56 27.98 5.62
CA LEU A 59 -29.09 27.93 5.47
C LEU A 59 -28.39 27.56 6.79
N ASP A 60 -28.90 28.05 7.93
CA ASP A 60 -28.40 27.68 9.26
C ASP A 60 -28.75 26.24 9.62
N THR A 61 -29.95 25.76 9.29
CA THR A 61 -30.35 24.36 9.53
C THR A 61 -29.51 23.38 8.71
N VAL A 62 -29.25 23.68 7.43
CA VAL A 62 -28.38 22.86 6.58
C VAL A 62 -26.95 22.91 7.09
N ARG A 63 -26.45 24.08 7.52
CA ARG A 63 -25.11 24.20 8.12
C ARG A 63 -24.99 23.38 9.40
N ASP A 64 -26.00 23.39 10.26
CA ASP A 64 -26.02 22.62 11.50
C ASP A 64 -26.10 21.11 11.24
N GLU A 65 -26.90 20.68 10.27
CA GLU A 65 -27.00 19.26 9.90
C GLU A 65 -25.71 18.76 9.23
N VAL A 66 -25.14 19.53 8.30
CA VAL A 66 -23.83 19.22 7.70
C VAL A 66 -22.74 19.17 8.76
N ARG A 67 -22.74 20.12 9.70
CA ARG A 67 -21.78 20.09 10.81
C ARG A 67 -21.95 18.84 11.67
N ARG A 68 -23.19 18.46 11.98
CA ARG A 68 -23.50 17.26 12.76
C ARG A 68 -23.06 15.98 12.04
N GLU A 69 -23.33 15.87 10.75
CA GLU A 69 -22.88 14.74 9.93
C GLU A 69 -21.35 14.67 9.86
N VAL A 70 -20.66 15.82 9.70
CA VAL A 70 -19.19 15.87 9.69
C VAL A 70 -18.62 15.48 11.05
N GLU A 71 -19.17 15.96 12.16
CA GLU A 71 -18.74 15.58 13.51
C GLU A 71 -18.96 14.08 13.74
N GLN A 72 -20.09 13.53 13.30
CA GLN A 72 -20.39 12.10 13.41
C GLN A 72 -19.46 11.24 12.54
N ALA A 73 -19.23 11.64 11.28
CA ALA A 73 -18.34 10.94 10.36
C ALA A 73 -16.90 10.97 10.87
N THR A 74 -16.45 12.10 11.42
CA THR A 74 -15.11 12.24 12.01
C THR A 74 -14.97 11.37 13.25
N GLY A 75 -15.96 11.36 14.16
CA GLY A 75 -15.94 10.48 15.33
C GLY A 75 -15.93 8.99 14.97
N GLN A 76 -16.66 8.58 13.92
CA GLN A 76 -16.63 7.21 13.42
C GLN A 76 -15.27 6.86 12.79
N ALA A 77 -14.67 7.78 12.03
CA ALA A 77 -13.34 7.59 11.47
C ALA A 77 -12.27 7.47 12.57
N GLU A 78 -12.30 8.33 13.58
CA GLU A 78 -11.40 8.26 14.74
C GLU A 78 -11.55 6.93 15.50
N ALA A 79 -12.77 6.49 15.76
CA ALA A 79 -13.02 5.21 16.42
C ALA A 79 -12.45 4.04 15.61
N ARG A 80 -12.65 4.05 14.29
CA ARG A 80 -12.14 3.01 13.38
C ARG A 80 -10.61 3.01 13.31
N VAL A 81 -9.98 4.19 13.25
CA VAL A 81 -8.52 4.31 13.28
C VAL A 81 -7.97 3.81 14.60
N ALA A 82 -8.59 4.16 15.74
CA ALA A 82 -8.17 3.69 17.05
C ALA A 82 -8.28 2.15 17.18
N GLU A 83 -9.33 1.56 16.60
CA GLU A 83 -9.49 0.11 16.55
C GLU A 83 -8.42 -0.55 15.67
N MET A 84 -8.16 -0.02 14.48
CA MET A 84 -7.10 -0.52 13.60
C MET A 84 -5.71 -0.41 14.24
N LEU A 85 -5.42 0.69 14.95
CA LEU A 85 -4.16 0.87 15.66
C LEU A 85 -4.00 -0.15 16.80
N ARG A 86 -5.05 -0.42 17.58
CA ARG A 86 -5.00 -1.47 18.61
C ARG A 86 -4.81 -2.86 18.01
N ALA A 87 -5.51 -3.17 16.92
CA ALA A 87 -5.36 -4.44 16.23
C ALA A 87 -3.94 -4.62 15.67
N ALA A 88 -3.37 -3.55 15.10
CA ALA A 88 -1.99 -3.54 14.63
C ALA A 88 -1.00 -3.72 15.78
N GLU A 89 -1.17 -3.00 16.90
CA GLU A 89 -0.33 -3.13 18.09
C GLU A 89 -0.32 -4.56 18.63
N LEU A 90 -1.49 -5.19 18.73
CA LEU A 90 -1.62 -6.58 19.15
C LEU A 90 -0.88 -7.52 18.18
N ALA A 91 -1.13 -7.40 16.87
CA ALA A 91 -0.51 -8.24 15.86
C ALA A 91 1.03 -8.09 15.82
N TYR A 92 1.54 -6.86 15.96
CA TYR A 92 2.98 -6.60 16.05
C TYR A 92 3.57 -7.17 17.33
N SER A 93 2.87 -7.06 18.46
CA SER A 93 3.32 -7.65 19.73
C SER A 93 3.44 -9.17 19.62
N GLU A 94 2.46 -9.84 19.01
CA GLU A 94 2.49 -11.30 18.81
C GLU A 94 3.62 -11.76 17.87
N GLN A 95 3.93 -10.96 16.85
CA GLN A 95 5.03 -11.26 15.92
C GLN A 95 6.42 -11.03 16.51
N LEU A 96 6.53 -10.17 17.52
CA LEU A 96 7.79 -9.82 18.18
C LEU A 96 7.97 -10.52 19.53
N ASP A 97 6.97 -11.25 20.03
CA ASP A 97 7.07 -11.99 21.28
C ASP A 97 7.99 -13.21 21.13
N PRO A 98 9.13 -13.27 21.85
CA PRO A 98 10.04 -14.40 21.79
C PRO A 98 9.48 -15.70 22.39
N GLU A 99 8.43 -15.64 23.20
CA GLU A 99 7.78 -16.81 23.80
C GLU A 99 6.82 -17.50 22.83
N ILE A 100 6.25 -16.75 21.87
CA ILE A 100 5.36 -17.30 20.86
C ILE A 100 6.19 -18.01 19.78
N ARG A 101 6.10 -19.34 19.73
CA ARG A 101 6.92 -20.14 18.79
C ARG A 101 6.77 -19.75 17.32
N SER A 102 5.60 -19.25 16.92
CA SER A 102 5.32 -18.80 15.54
C SER A 102 5.75 -17.37 15.26
N SER A 103 6.22 -16.62 16.27
CA SER A 103 6.66 -15.24 16.08
C SER A 103 7.89 -15.19 15.16
N LEU A 104 8.02 -14.07 14.46
CA LEU A 104 9.16 -13.84 13.57
C LEU A 104 10.46 -13.81 14.37
N LEU A 105 10.41 -13.22 15.58
CA LEU A 105 11.57 -13.17 16.46
C LEU A 105 12.01 -14.57 16.90
N SER A 106 11.09 -15.42 17.36
CA SER A 106 11.42 -16.80 17.77
C SER A 106 11.91 -17.66 16.60
N LYS A 107 11.37 -17.45 15.40
CA LYS A 107 11.87 -18.12 14.19
C LYS A 107 13.30 -17.68 13.87
N SER A 108 13.57 -16.37 13.87
CA SER A 108 14.90 -15.83 13.61
C SER A 108 15.94 -16.26 14.64
N LEU A 109 15.56 -16.33 15.94
CA LEU A 109 16.43 -16.83 17.01
C LEU A 109 16.77 -18.31 16.83
N ARG A 110 15.81 -19.15 16.42
CA ARG A 110 16.10 -20.56 16.10
C ARG A 110 17.00 -20.70 14.89
N GLU A 111 16.75 -19.95 13.82
CA GLU A 111 17.62 -19.93 12.64
C GLU A 111 19.05 -19.51 13.01
N PHE A 112 19.20 -18.49 13.87
CA PHE A 112 20.49 -18.07 14.40
C PHE A 112 21.16 -19.14 15.25
N GLN A 113 20.43 -19.81 16.15
CA GLN A 113 20.95 -20.92 16.95
C GLN A 113 21.43 -22.08 16.07
N THR A 114 20.63 -22.48 15.08
CA THR A 114 21.05 -23.53 14.11
C THR A 114 22.29 -23.12 13.33
N TRP A 115 22.37 -21.86 12.90
CA TRP A 115 23.57 -21.33 12.25
C TRP A 115 24.78 -21.34 13.18
N GLN A 116 24.61 -20.92 14.43
CA GLN A 116 25.65 -20.91 15.46
C GLN A 116 26.17 -22.33 15.73
N GLU A 117 25.28 -23.30 15.93
CA GLU A 117 25.64 -24.72 16.12
C GLU A 117 26.35 -25.30 14.90
N SER A 118 25.88 -24.97 13.68
CA SER A 118 26.54 -25.40 12.44
C SER A 118 27.94 -24.81 12.30
N PHE A 119 28.11 -23.53 12.65
CA PHE A 119 29.40 -22.87 12.66
C PHE A 119 30.36 -23.52 13.67
N PHE A 120 29.92 -23.76 14.91
CA PHE A 120 30.75 -24.38 15.93
C PHE A 120 31.11 -25.83 15.59
N ASN A 121 30.16 -26.63 15.08
CA ASN A 121 30.47 -27.99 14.61
C ASN A 121 31.52 -27.99 13.48
N ARG A 122 31.45 -27.02 12.55
CA ARG A 122 32.48 -26.89 11.50
C ARG A 122 33.84 -26.49 12.07
N MET A 123 33.88 -25.76 13.18
CA MET A 123 35.11 -25.30 13.83
C MET A 123 35.62 -26.23 14.95
N ASP A 124 34.85 -27.25 15.32
CA ASP A 124 35.16 -28.16 16.42
C ASP A 124 36.38 -29.02 16.10
N VAL A 125 37.46 -28.83 16.83
CA VAL A 125 38.76 -29.49 16.59
C VAL A 125 38.69 -31.01 16.80
N ASP A 126 37.81 -31.47 17.69
CA ASP A 126 37.71 -32.89 18.07
C ASP A 126 36.85 -33.69 17.08
N GLN A 127 36.14 -33.01 16.17
CA GLN A 127 35.26 -33.64 15.20
C GLN A 127 36.02 -34.01 13.91
N VAL A 128 36.06 -35.31 13.60
CA VAL A 128 36.79 -35.86 12.45
C VAL A 128 36.23 -35.28 11.13
N GLY A 129 37.05 -34.48 10.44
CA GLY A 129 36.66 -33.85 9.18
C GLY A 129 35.97 -32.48 9.34
N SER A 130 36.02 -31.86 10.51
CA SER A 130 35.71 -30.42 10.65
C SER A 130 36.86 -29.56 10.10
N PHE A 131 36.60 -28.27 9.89
CA PHE A 131 37.65 -27.31 9.53
C PHE A 131 38.67 -27.17 10.67
N GLY A 132 38.22 -27.09 11.93
CA GLY A 132 39.10 -27.00 13.09
C GLY A 132 40.04 -28.20 13.21
N GLY A 133 39.51 -29.41 13.06
CA GLY A 133 40.31 -30.64 13.11
C GLY A 133 41.27 -30.75 11.92
N ARG A 134 40.85 -30.38 10.71
CA ARG A 134 41.75 -30.32 9.53
C ARG A 134 42.85 -29.27 9.70
N LEU A 135 42.52 -28.13 10.29
CA LEU A 135 43.48 -27.07 10.58
C LEU A 135 44.53 -27.56 11.58
N VAL A 136 44.11 -28.16 12.69
CA VAL A 136 45.03 -28.71 13.69
C VAL A 136 45.86 -29.85 13.10
N ALA A 137 45.25 -30.77 12.35
CA ALA A 137 45.98 -31.85 11.68
C ALA A 137 47.00 -31.32 10.65
N ARG A 138 46.67 -30.26 9.90
CA ARG A 138 47.63 -29.59 9.01
C ARG A 138 48.74 -28.93 9.81
N LEU A 139 48.42 -28.20 10.89
CA LEU A 139 49.41 -27.58 11.77
C LEU A 139 50.33 -28.64 12.38
N GLU A 140 49.80 -29.77 12.85
CA GLU A 140 50.60 -30.89 13.35
C GLU A 140 51.49 -31.50 12.24
N SER A 141 50.97 -31.64 11.02
CA SER A 141 51.76 -32.14 9.87
C SER A 141 52.88 -31.17 9.45
N LEU A 142 52.65 -29.87 9.65
CA LEU A 142 53.60 -28.80 9.33
C LEU A 142 54.64 -28.59 10.44
N VAL A 143 54.28 -28.88 11.69
CA VAL A 143 55.14 -28.67 12.86
C VAL A 143 56.05 -29.88 13.11
N GLY A 144 55.61 -31.10 12.80
CA GLY A 144 56.42 -32.32 12.89
C GLY A 144 56.87 -32.70 14.31
N THR A 145 57.14 -34.00 14.53
CA THR A 145 57.68 -34.51 15.80
C THR A 145 59.21 -34.45 15.80
N GLY A 146 59.82 -33.32 16.19
CA GLY A 146 61.28 -33.32 16.31
C GLY A 146 62.06 -32.01 16.41
N GLY A 147 61.60 -31.00 17.17
CA GLY A 147 62.55 -30.06 17.80
C GLY A 147 63.28 -29.03 16.93
N THR A 148 62.83 -28.72 15.72
CA THR A 148 63.25 -27.52 14.95
C THR A 148 62.19 -26.41 14.96
N LEU A 149 61.45 -26.32 16.07
CA LEU A 149 60.18 -25.61 16.20
C LEU A 149 60.27 -24.11 15.92
N GLU A 150 61.27 -23.39 16.45
CA GLU A 150 61.29 -21.92 16.42
C GLU A 150 61.61 -21.32 15.04
N ALA A 151 62.53 -21.92 14.29
CA ALA A 151 62.91 -21.43 12.95
C ALA A 151 61.84 -21.75 11.88
N GLN A 152 61.17 -22.90 12.02
CA GLN A 152 60.07 -23.29 11.14
C GLN A 152 58.77 -22.60 11.53
N LEU A 153 58.47 -22.35 12.82
CA LEU A 153 57.35 -21.50 13.23
C LEU A 153 57.50 -20.08 12.70
N ALA A 154 58.69 -19.47 12.81
CA ALA A 154 58.89 -18.09 12.35
C ALA A 154 58.62 -17.93 10.85
N THR A 155 58.94 -18.96 10.05
CA THR A 155 58.71 -18.96 8.60
C THR A 155 57.27 -19.40 8.23
N ALA A 156 56.69 -20.33 8.97
CA ALA A 156 55.34 -20.86 8.72
C ALA A 156 54.21 -19.96 9.25
N LEU A 157 54.49 -19.15 10.30
CA LEU A 157 53.57 -18.18 10.90
C LEU A 157 53.66 -16.78 10.28
N ASP A 158 54.60 -16.52 9.36
CA ASP A 158 54.67 -15.26 8.63
C ASP A 158 53.53 -15.22 7.59
N PRO A 159 52.50 -14.35 7.75
CA PRO A 159 51.35 -14.28 6.85
C PRO A 159 51.66 -13.54 5.55
N ALA A 160 52.87 -12.98 5.39
CA ALA A 160 53.34 -12.30 4.18
C ALA A 160 54.33 -13.14 3.35
N ALA A 161 54.84 -14.25 3.90
CA ALA A 161 55.74 -15.15 3.19
C ALA A 161 54.98 -16.04 2.19
N ASP A 162 55.39 -16.02 0.93
CA ASP A 162 54.82 -16.84 -0.14
C ASP A 162 55.09 -18.33 0.15
N GLY A 163 54.02 -19.13 0.22
CA GLY A 163 54.08 -20.56 0.55
C GLY A 163 54.05 -20.88 2.05
N SER A 164 53.83 -19.90 2.94
CA SER A 164 53.64 -20.18 4.37
C SER A 164 52.32 -20.90 4.64
N ALA A 165 52.32 -21.76 5.66
CA ALA A 165 51.13 -22.48 6.10
C ALA A 165 49.99 -21.53 6.51
N LEU A 166 50.33 -20.42 7.18
CA LEU A 166 49.36 -19.43 7.61
C LEU A 166 48.83 -18.60 6.44
N GLY A 167 49.67 -18.36 5.43
CA GLY A 167 49.27 -17.76 4.16
C GLY A 167 48.29 -18.63 3.38
N ALA A 168 48.56 -19.93 3.28
CA ALA A 168 47.67 -20.90 2.65
C ALA A 168 46.33 -21.01 3.39
N LEU A 169 46.37 -21.08 4.73
CA LEU A 169 45.17 -21.08 5.58
C LEU A 169 44.36 -19.80 5.42
N ARG A 170 45.02 -18.64 5.41
CA ARG A 170 44.38 -17.35 5.20
C ARG A 170 43.67 -17.29 3.85
N GLN A 171 44.30 -17.81 2.78
CA GLN A 171 43.66 -17.84 1.46
C GLN A 171 42.45 -18.79 1.44
N GLU A 172 42.54 -19.95 2.09
CA GLU A 172 41.43 -20.89 2.22
C GLU A 172 40.25 -20.28 3.01
N MET A 173 40.52 -19.64 4.16
CA MET A 173 39.51 -18.90 4.92
C MET A 173 38.87 -17.77 4.10
N ILE A 174 39.65 -17.01 3.34
CA ILE A 174 39.11 -15.94 2.48
C ILE A 174 38.25 -16.53 1.36
N GLY A 175 38.60 -17.70 0.82
CA GLY A 175 37.80 -18.43 -0.16
C GLY A 175 36.44 -18.83 0.41
N GLU A 176 36.43 -19.52 1.55
CA GLU A 176 35.20 -19.95 2.24
C GLU A 176 34.31 -18.77 2.64
N ILE A 177 34.90 -17.67 3.13
CA ILE A 177 34.16 -16.44 3.43
C ILE A 177 33.50 -15.85 2.16
N ARG A 178 34.17 -15.93 1.01
CA ARG A 178 33.58 -15.49 -0.27
C ARG A 178 32.44 -16.40 -0.70
N GLU A 179 32.60 -17.71 -0.59
CA GLU A 179 31.52 -18.66 -0.92
C GLU A 179 30.29 -18.47 -0.04
N LEU A 180 30.48 -18.29 1.27
CA LEU A 180 29.41 -17.96 2.21
C LEU A 180 28.72 -16.64 1.86
N ARG A 181 29.50 -15.61 1.55
CA ARG A 181 28.97 -14.31 1.13
C ARG A 181 28.15 -14.43 -0.14
N ASP A 182 28.64 -15.16 -1.13
CA ASP A 182 27.99 -15.33 -2.42
C ASP A 182 26.69 -16.16 -2.28
N ALA A 183 26.68 -17.18 -1.40
CA ALA A 183 25.47 -17.92 -1.05
C ALA A 183 24.41 -17.03 -0.36
N VAL A 184 24.82 -16.14 0.55
CA VAL A 184 23.93 -15.17 1.20
C VAL A 184 23.37 -14.16 0.18
N PHE A 185 24.18 -13.69 -0.76
CA PHE A 185 23.70 -12.80 -1.83
C PHE A 185 22.74 -13.50 -2.79
N ALA A 186 23.00 -14.77 -3.13
CA ALA A 186 22.08 -15.56 -3.94
C ALA A 186 20.71 -15.71 -3.26
N GLU A 187 20.69 -15.95 -1.94
CA GLU A 187 19.44 -16.04 -1.19
C GLU A 187 18.66 -14.73 -1.13
N ARG A 188 19.36 -13.60 -0.92
CA ARG A 188 18.75 -12.27 -0.97
C ARG A 188 18.22 -11.94 -2.37
N GLY A 189 18.96 -12.31 -3.42
CA GLY A 189 18.53 -12.16 -4.80
C GLY A 189 17.26 -12.94 -5.12
N ARG A 190 17.15 -14.20 -4.64
CA ARG A 190 15.94 -15.01 -4.79
C ARG A 190 14.71 -14.36 -4.13
N ARG A 191 14.87 -13.80 -2.93
CA ARG A 191 13.78 -13.06 -2.25
C ARG A 191 13.38 -11.79 -3.01
N ALA A 192 14.34 -11.00 -3.45
CA ALA A 192 14.08 -9.79 -4.22
C ALA A 192 13.41 -10.08 -5.58
N GLU A 193 13.76 -11.17 -6.26
CA GLU A 193 13.10 -11.60 -7.50
C GLU A 193 11.70 -12.18 -7.23
N ALA A 194 11.47 -12.85 -6.10
CA ALA A 194 10.12 -13.27 -5.68
C ALA A 194 9.20 -12.06 -5.43
N GLU A 195 9.72 -11.00 -4.80
CA GLU A 195 9.00 -9.73 -4.58
C GLU A 195 8.75 -8.96 -5.88
N LYS A 196 9.65 -9.01 -6.86
CA LYS A 196 9.40 -8.45 -8.21
C LYS A 196 8.41 -9.30 -9.02
N GLY A 197 8.39 -10.61 -8.80
CA GLY A 197 7.45 -11.54 -9.44
C GLY A 197 5.99 -11.19 -9.12
N THR A 198 5.70 -10.91 -7.86
CA THR A 198 4.37 -10.41 -7.43
C THR A 198 4.06 -9.03 -8.00
N GLN A 199 5.05 -8.14 -8.11
CA GLN A 199 4.89 -6.81 -8.70
C GLN A 199 4.57 -6.86 -10.22
N LYS A 200 5.11 -7.83 -10.96
CA LYS A 200 4.79 -8.05 -12.38
C LYS A 200 3.37 -8.57 -12.59
N GLY A 201 2.84 -9.38 -11.67
CA GLY A 201 1.45 -9.83 -11.69
C GLY A 201 0.47 -8.65 -11.58
N PHE A 202 0.76 -7.73 -10.66
CA PHE A 202 -0.04 -6.52 -10.44
C PHE A 202 -0.09 -5.63 -11.70
N LEU A 203 1.06 -5.40 -12.34
CA LEU A 203 1.14 -4.62 -13.58
C LEU A 203 0.39 -5.28 -14.76
N PHE A 204 0.34 -6.61 -14.81
CA PHE A 204 -0.43 -7.33 -15.82
C PHE A 204 -1.93 -7.19 -15.58
N GLU A 205 -2.38 -7.31 -14.32
CA GLU A 205 -3.78 -7.13 -13.95
C GLU A 205 -4.26 -5.69 -14.20
N ASP A 206 -3.43 -4.69 -13.91
CA ASP A 206 -3.71 -3.29 -14.24
C ASP A 206 -3.85 -3.08 -15.76
N ALA A 207 -2.95 -3.66 -16.56
CA ALA A 207 -3.02 -3.56 -18.02
C ALA A 207 -4.27 -4.24 -18.61
N ILE A 208 -4.72 -5.35 -18.02
CA ILE A 208 -5.98 -6.01 -18.42
C ILE A 208 -7.18 -5.15 -18.01
N GLU A 209 -7.18 -4.58 -16.81
CA GLU A 209 -8.25 -3.72 -16.34
C GLU A 209 -8.44 -2.50 -17.23
N ASP A 210 -7.35 -1.81 -17.58
CA ASP A 210 -7.38 -0.64 -18.48
C ASP A 210 -8.00 -0.98 -19.83
N ARG A 211 -7.64 -2.14 -20.38
CA ARG A 211 -8.16 -2.61 -21.66
C ARG A 211 -9.64 -3.02 -21.58
N ALA A 212 -10.05 -3.63 -20.47
CA ALA A 212 -11.44 -3.97 -20.22
C ALA A 212 -12.32 -2.71 -20.04
N ARG A 213 -11.82 -1.70 -19.32
CA ARG A 213 -12.51 -0.40 -19.15
C ARG A 213 -12.66 0.32 -20.49
N ALA A 214 -11.61 0.37 -21.30
CA ALA A 214 -11.67 0.96 -22.63
C ALA A 214 -12.69 0.25 -23.54
N TRP A 215 -12.75 -1.08 -23.48
CA TRP A 215 -13.74 -1.86 -24.22
C TRP A 215 -15.17 -1.60 -23.72
N ALA A 216 -15.40 -1.61 -22.40
CA ALA A 216 -16.71 -1.36 -21.80
C ALA A 216 -17.24 0.05 -22.11
N ALA A 217 -16.36 1.06 -22.12
CA ALA A 217 -16.69 2.42 -22.54
C ALA A 217 -17.12 2.50 -24.01
N GLY A 218 -16.53 1.69 -24.90
CA GLY A 218 -16.87 1.64 -26.32
C GLY A 218 -18.20 0.96 -26.65
N VAL A 219 -18.63 0.00 -25.82
CA VAL A 219 -19.90 -0.74 -26.02
C VAL A 219 -21.10 0.01 -25.41
N GLY A 220 -20.87 0.84 -24.40
CA GLY A 220 -21.88 1.65 -23.72
C GLY A 220 -22.76 0.82 -22.75
N GLY A 221 -22.89 1.30 -21.51
CA GLY A 221 -23.76 0.68 -20.50
C GLY A 221 -23.12 -0.40 -19.61
N CYS A 222 -21.81 -0.66 -19.75
CA CYS A 222 -21.07 -1.59 -18.88
C CYS A 222 -20.02 -0.84 -18.04
N GLN A 223 -19.90 -1.22 -16.76
CA GLN A 223 -18.87 -0.72 -15.84
C GLN A 223 -17.98 -1.87 -15.40
N VAL A 224 -16.67 -1.67 -15.46
CA VAL A 224 -15.68 -2.64 -14.98
C VAL A 224 -15.23 -2.20 -13.59
N GLU A 225 -15.29 -3.11 -12.63
CA GLU A 225 -14.88 -2.91 -11.26
C GLU A 225 -14.04 -4.10 -10.79
N ARG A 226 -12.95 -3.80 -10.07
CA ARG A 226 -12.10 -4.82 -9.44
C ARG A 226 -12.77 -5.30 -8.16
N THR A 227 -13.14 -6.58 -8.12
CA THR A 227 -13.93 -7.18 -7.03
C THR A 227 -13.10 -7.86 -5.94
N SER A 228 -11.80 -8.04 -6.16
CA SER A 228 -10.88 -8.66 -5.19
C SER A 228 -9.44 -8.15 -5.39
N THR A 229 -8.64 -8.21 -4.34
CA THR A 229 -7.19 -8.00 -4.35
C THR A 229 -6.41 -9.32 -4.20
N GLU A 230 -7.10 -10.45 -4.16
CA GLU A 230 -6.49 -11.79 -4.09
C GLU A 230 -6.30 -12.35 -5.50
N GLY A 231 -5.09 -12.81 -5.81
CA GLY A 231 -4.77 -13.42 -7.10
C GLY A 231 -5.58 -14.69 -7.33
N GLY A 232 -6.33 -14.72 -8.43
CA GLY A 232 -7.12 -15.89 -8.82
C GLY A 232 -6.22 -17.07 -9.24
N SER A 233 -6.56 -18.28 -8.79
CA SER A 233 -5.88 -19.50 -9.27
C SER A 233 -6.41 -19.87 -10.66
N LEU A 234 -5.54 -19.93 -11.66
CA LEU A 234 -5.89 -20.52 -12.96
C LEU A 234 -6.33 -21.98 -12.74
N GLY A 235 -7.57 -22.28 -13.12
CA GLY A 235 -8.08 -23.65 -13.13
C GLY A 235 -7.21 -24.53 -14.04
N ARG A 236 -7.04 -25.81 -13.67
CA ARG A 236 -6.18 -26.78 -14.37
C ARG A 236 -6.47 -26.95 -15.88
N GLU A 237 -7.55 -26.39 -16.40
CA GLU A 237 -7.95 -26.45 -17.81
C GLU A 237 -7.42 -25.28 -18.66
N ALA A 238 -6.74 -24.30 -18.08
CA ALA A 238 -6.29 -23.09 -18.78
C ALA A 238 -4.88 -23.18 -19.42
N LEU A 239 -4.24 -24.35 -19.42
CA LEU A 239 -2.98 -24.58 -20.14
C LEU A 239 -3.30 -25.10 -21.55
N VAL A 240 -3.31 -24.20 -22.53
CA VAL A 240 -3.17 -24.51 -23.97
C VAL A 240 -1.81 -24.04 -24.45
#